data_AF-A0A353KVP2-F1
#
_entry.id   AF-A0A353KVP2-F1
#
_cell.length_a   1.000
_cell.length_b   1.000
_cell.length_c   1.000
_cell.angle_alpha   90.00
_cell.angle_beta   90.00
_cell.angle_gamma   90.00
#
_symmetry.space_group_name_H-M   'P 1'
#
loop_
_entity.id
_entity.type
_entity.pdbx_description
1 polymer ?
#
loop_
_entity_poly.entity_id
_entity_poly.type
_entity_poly.pdbx_seq_one_letter_code
_entity_poly.pdbx_strand_id
1 'polypeptide(L)'
;MKLLLYLLILANVSCGISKQNSNDLTIEPDTVIVFSDLIKFTGQYSNDFGGLSFKPISVFFDDKLIFKDTINEYWLTGYESTQYPKFLKCADGSCQLLIEVDERPNQNELTQLTISKDGKIEQERLPVFNWNPVDIDNDEKLELSGILSNGETIENGDTAFYNPTIVYELTDNCLTLDSLATIEKNKKIWGQFYGYHYNDSLLLPFDRRDNNR
;
A
#
# COMPACT_ATOMS: atom_id res chain seq x y z
N MET A 1 -3.85 -21.88 0.81
CA MET A 1 -5.09 -21.51 0.10
C MET A 1 -4.68 -20.87 -1.23
N LYS A 2 -4.97 -21.49 -2.38
CA LYS A 2 -4.59 -20.93 -3.69
C LYS A 2 -5.63 -19.86 -4.08
N LEU A 3 -5.23 -18.60 -4.14
CA LEU A 3 -6.06 -17.52 -4.68
C LEU A 3 -6.16 -17.76 -6.21
N LEU A 4 -7.35 -18.08 -6.71
CA LEU A 4 -7.60 -18.19 -8.14
C LEU A 4 -8.12 -16.83 -8.62
N LEU A 5 -7.24 -16.01 -9.19
CA LEU A 5 -7.61 -14.71 -9.75
C LEU A 5 -8.28 -14.94 -11.11
N TYR A 6 -9.60 -14.77 -11.20
CA TYR A 6 -10.31 -14.76 -12.47
C TYR A 6 -10.29 -13.34 -13.03
N LEU A 7 -9.43 -13.08 -14.00
CA LEU A 7 -9.50 -11.87 -14.82
C LEU A 7 -10.66 -12.04 -15.82
N LEU A 8 -11.84 -11.52 -15.50
CA LEU A 8 -12.97 -11.49 -16.43
C LEU A 8 -12.91 -10.19 -17.24
N ILE A 9 -12.30 -10.24 -18.41
CA ILE A 9 -12.36 -9.14 -19.39
C ILE A 9 -13.72 -9.25 -20.10
N LEU A 10 -14.71 -8.48 -19.63
CA LEU A 10 -15.97 -8.32 -20.35
C LEU A 10 -15.77 -7.32 -21.50
N ALA A 11 -15.23 -7.81 -22.61
CA ALA A 11 -15.21 -7.05 -23.86
C ALA A 11 -16.65 -6.92 -24.40
N ASN A 12 -17.25 -5.73 -24.24
CA ASN A 12 -18.48 -5.40 -24.94
C ASN A 12 -18.18 -5.26 -26.43
N VAL A 13 -18.41 -6.33 -27.21
CA VAL A 13 -18.32 -6.30 -28.67
C VAL A 13 -19.56 -5.58 -29.21
N SER A 14 -19.50 -4.25 -29.27
CA SER A 14 -20.42 -3.44 -30.06
C SER A 14 -20.01 -3.54 -31.53
N CYS A 15 -20.76 -4.32 -32.31
CA CYS A 15 -20.67 -4.31 -33.76
C CYS A 15 -21.28 -2.99 -34.28
N GLY A 16 -20.42 -2.03 -34.64
CA GLY A 16 -20.84 -0.74 -35.17
C GLY A 16 -19.79 -0.18 -36.11
N ILE A 17 -20.00 -0.37 -37.41
CA ILE A 17 -19.22 0.29 -38.46
C ILE A 17 -19.62 1.76 -38.47
N SER A 18 -18.71 2.64 -38.05
CA SER A 18 -18.83 4.09 -38.20
C SER A 18 -17.45 4.66 -38.55
N LYS A 19 -17.33 5.30 -39.72
CA LYS A 19 -16.17 6.13 -40.05
C LYS A 19 -16.29 7.41 -39.22
N GLN A 20 -15.45 7.57 -38.21
CA GLN A 20 -15.29 8.85 -37.50
C GLN A 20 -13.86 9.38 -37.68
N ASN A 21 -13.77 10.53 -38.33
CA ASN A 21 -12.70 11.49 -38.11
C ASN A 21 -13.09 12.31 -36.87
N SER A 22 -12.52 11.97 -35.73
CA SER A 22 -12.50 12.78 -34.52
C SER A 22 -11.34 12.28 -33.66
N ASN A 23 -10.64 13.20 -32.99
CA ASN A 23 -9.68 12.90 -31.93
C ASN A 23 -10.42 12.37 -30.68
N ASP A 24 -11.36 11.44 -30.87
CA ASP A 24 -12.12 10.84 -29.78
C ASP A 24 -11.21 9.83 -29.09
N LEU A 25 -10.72 10.22 -27.91
CA LEU A 25 -10.20 9.28 -26.92
C LEU A 25 -11.21 8.15 -26.77
N THR A 26 -10.85 6.98 -27.28
CA THR A 26 -11.60 5.76 -27.02
C THR A 26 -11.37 5.47 -25.54
N ILE A 27 -12.35 5.80 -24.69
CA ILE A 27 -12.31 5.46 -23.27
C ILE A 27 -12.49 3.94 -23.22
N GLU A 28 -11.40 3.21 -22.99
CA GLU A 28 -11.51 1.77 -22.76
C GLU A 28 -12.41 1.50 -21.55
N PRO A 29 -13.27 0.47 -21.59
CA PRO A 29 -14.14 0.15 -20.46
C PRO A 29 -13.29 -0.16 -19.23
N ASP A 30 -13.74 0.33 -18.07
CA ASP A 30 -13.10 0.02 -16.79
C ASP A 30 -12.95 -1.50 -16.64
N THR A 31 -11.73 -1.95 -16.38
CA THR A 31 -11.44 -3.34 -16.05
C THR A 31 -11.94 -3.63 -14.65
N VAL A 32 -12.67 -4.73 -14.47
CA VAL A 32 -13.13 -5.20 -13.14
C VAL A 32 -12.21 -6.31 -12.65
N ILE A 33 -11.60 -6.11 -11.49
CA ILE A 33 -10.81 -7.12 -10.79
C ILE A 33 -11.58 -7.57 -9.55
N VAL A 34 -11.96 -8.84 -9.50
CA VAL A 34 -12.57 -9.45 -8.31
C VAL A 34 -11.46 -10.00 -7.43
N PHE A 35 -11.22 -9.35 -6.30
CA PHE A 35 -10.18 -9.75 -5.35
C PHE A 35 -10.70 -10.77 -4.33
N SER A 36 -11.95 -10.59 -3.89
CA SER A 36 -12.68 -11.55 -3.07
C SER A 36 -14.18 -11.44 -3.36
N ASP A 37 -15.00 -12.28 -2.73
CA ASP A 37 -16.46 -12.16 -2.81
C ASP A 37 -16.96 -10.79 -2.33
N LEU A 38 -16.19 -10.10 -1.49
CA LEU A 38 -16.54 -8.80 -0.91
C LEU A 38 -15.88 -7.62 -1.62
N ILE A 39 -14.65 -7.79 -2.14
CA ILE A 39 -13.85 -6.69 -2.66
C ILE A 39 -13.73 -6.78 -4.18
N LYS A 40 -14.12 -5.70 -4.85
CA LYS A 40 -13.92 -5.51 -6.29
C LYS A 40 -13.20 -4.20 -6.54
N PHE A 41 -12.25 -4.22 -7.46
CA PHE A 41 -11.62 -3.02 -8.00
C PHE A 41 -12.15 -2.79 -9.41
N THR A 42 -12.36 -1.53 -9.76
CA THR A 42 -12.51 -1.14 -11.17
C THR A 42 -11.51 -0.05 -11.50
N GLY A 43 -10.95 -0.08 -12.71
CA GLY A 43 -10.04 0.96 -13.16
C GLY A 43 -9.59 0.77 -14.59
N GLN A 44 -8.93 1.79 -15.13
CA GLN A 44 -8.28 1.67 -16.43
C GLN A 44 -6.91 1.04 -16.22
N TYR A 45 -6.67 0.00 -16.99
CA TYR A 45 -5.42 -0.73 -16.99
C TYR A 45 -4.34 0.07 -17.72
N SER A 46 -3.15 0.20 -17.11
CA SER A 46 -1.93 0.61 -17.81
C SER A 46 -0.92 -0.53 -17.76
N ASN A 47 -0.29 -0.82 -18.90
CA ASN A 47 0.82 -1.77 -18.98
C ASN A 47 2.14 -1.01 -18.85
N ASP A 48 2.49 -0.66 -17.62
CA ASP A 48 3.75 0.02 -17.33
C ASP A 48 4.77 -0.97 -16.76
N PHE A 49 5.93 -1.04 -17.44
CA PHE A 49 7.14 -1.76 -16.99
C PHE A 49 6.94 -3.24 -16.56
N GLY A 50 5.95 -3.93 -17.13
CA GLY A 50 5.78 -5.38 -16.93
C GLY A 50 4.97 -5.79 -15.70
N GLY A 51 4.28 -4.86 -15.04
CA GLY A 51 3.21 -5.19 -14.08
C GLY A 51 1.88 -4.55 -14.47
N LEU A 52 0.83 -4.85 -13.72
CA LEU A 52 -0.51 -4.32 -13.96
C LEU A 52 -0.79 -3.19 -12.96
N SER A 53 -0.78 -1.96 -13.48
CA SER A 53 -1.16 -0.77 -12.73
C SER A 53 -2.54 -0.27 -13.16
N PHE A 54 -3.22 0.43 -12.25
CA PHE A 54 -4.59 0.90 -12.46
C PHE A 54 -4.72 2.38 -12.07
N LYS A 55 -5.35 3.17 -12.95
CA LYS A 55 -5.69 4.57 -12.72
C LYS A 55 -6.75 5.05 -13.70
N PRO A 56 -7.86 5.67 -13.26
CA PRO A 56 -8.31 5.81 -11.88
C PRO A 56 -8.67 4.44 -11.27
N ILE A 57 -8.82 4.38 -9.94
CA ILE A 57 -9.40 3.21 -9.26
C ILE A 57 -10.71 3.54 -8.55
N SER A 58 -11.63 2.58 -8.53
CA SER A 58 -12.79 2.54 -7.65
C SER A 58 -12.79 1.20 -6.91
N VAL A 59 -13.03 1.25 -5.60
CA VAL A 59 -13.08 0.07 -4.74
C VAL A 59 -14.50 -0.10 -4.25
N PHE A 60 -15.02 -1.31 -4.43
CA PHE A 60 -16.34 -1.71 -3.99
C PHE A 60 -16.19 -2.75 -2.87
N PHE A 61 -16.95 -2.54 -1.79
CA PHE A 61 -17.13 -3.48 -0.70
C PHE A 61 -18.61 -3.89 -0.68
N ASP A 62 -18.90 -5.16 -0.93
CA ASP A 62 -20.28 -5.68 -1.03
C ASP A 62 -21.13 -4.85 -2.01
N ASP A 63 -20.59 -4.64 -3.22
CA ASP A 63 -21.16 -3.84 -4.31
C ASP A 63 -21.41 -2.34 -4.02
N LYS A 64 -21.02 -1.86 -2.83
CA LYS A 64 -21.05 -0.44 -2.50
C LYS A 64 -19.68 0.20 -2.79
N LEU A 65 -19.68 1.31 -3.53
CA LEU A 65 -18.47 2.13 -3.72
C LEU A 65 -18.02 2.70 -2.36
N ILE A 66 -16.82 2.31 -1.92
CA ILE A 66 -16.22 2.76 -0.65
C ILE A 66 -15.03 3.70 -0.85
N PHE A 67 -14.36 3.62 -1.99
CA PHE A 67 -13.21 4.46 -2.28
C PHE A 67 -13.11 4.73 -3.77
N LYS A 68 -12.75 5.94 -4.12
CA LYS A 68 -12.49 6.34 -5.50
C LYS A 68 -11.31 7.29 -5.51
N ASP A 69 -10.32 6.98 -6.33
CA ASP A 69 -9.17 7.83 -6.54
C ASP A 69 -8.90 7.99 -8.03
N THR A 70 -8.79 9.25 -8.45
CA THR A 70 -8.51 9.63 -9.83
C THR A 70 -7.11 10.20 -10.02
N ILE A 71 -6.35 10.35 -8.95
CA ILE A 71 -5.06 11.05 -8.92
C ILE A 71 -3.92 10.05 -8.91
N ASN A 72 -3.99 9.02 -8.08
CA ASN A 72 -2.87 8.09 -7.90
C ASN A 72 -2.97 6.86 -8.80
N GLU A 73 -1.82 6.23 -9.04
CA GLU A 73 -1.70 4.95 -9.74
C GLU A 73 -1.49 3.83 -8.72
N TYR A 74 -2.07 2.65 -8.97
CA TYR A 74 -2.10 1.56 -7.99
C TYR A 74 -1.59 0.25 -8.57
N TRP A 75 -0.77 -0.46 -7.80
CA TRP A 75 -0.33 -1.81 -8.11
C TRP A 75 -1.32 -2.81 -7.51
N LEU A 76 -2.14 -3.43 -8.37
CA LEU A 76 -3.10 -4.48 -7.94
C LEU A 76 -2.59 -5.89 -8.23
N THR A 77 -1.63 -6.03 -9.15
CA THR A 77 -1.04 -7.31 -9.55
C THR A 77 0.33 -7.03 -10.20
N GLY A 78 1.43 -7.35 -9.52
CA GLY A 78 2.80 -7.05 -9.98
C GLY A 78 3.76 -8.24 -9.90
N TYR A 79 4.83 -8.19 -10.71
CA TYR A 79 5.81 -9.27 -10.91
C TYR A 79 6.77 -9.48 -9.71
N GLU A 80 6.95 -8.46 -8.85
CA GLU A 80 7.93 -8.48 -7.75
C GLU A 80 7.30 -8.28 -6.35
N SER A 81 6.08 -7.73 -6.27
CA SER A 81 5.31 -7.55 -5.02
C SER A 81 4.01 -8.35 -5.12
N THR A 82 4.02 -9.61 -4.69
CA THR A 82 2.78 -10.40 -4.54
C THR A 82 2.05 -10.09 -3.24
N GLN A 83 2.44 -9.03 -2.53
CA GLN A 83 1.96 -8.79 -1.18
C GLN A 83 0.63 -8.05 -1.17
N TYR A 84 0.34 -7.17 -2.11
CA TYR A 84 -0.84 -6.30 -2.09
C TYR A 84 -1.70 -6.48 -3.36
N PRO A 85 -3.03 -6.27 -3.28
CA PRO A 85 -3.77 -5.80 -2.10
C PRO A 85 -3.91 -6.87 -0.99
N LYS A 86 -4.06 -6.44 0.28
CA LYS A 86 -4.35 -7.31 1.43
C LYS A 86 -5.66 -6.92 2.07
N PHE A 87 -6.50 -7.91 2.37
CA PHE A 87 -7.75 -7.71 3.11
C PHE A 87 -7.69 -8.43 4.46
N LEU A 88 -7.86 -7.68 5.54
CA LEU A 88 -7.82 -8.18 6.92
C LEU A 88 -9.20 -8.03 7.55
N LYS A 89 -9.68 -9.08 8.22
CA LYS A 89 -10.91 -9.05 9.02
C LYS A 89 -10.52 -8.91 10.49
N CYS A 90 -11.12 -7.94 11.18
CA CYS A 90 -10.81 -7.63 12.56
C CYS A 90 -11.85 -8.26 13.49
N ALA A 91 -11.47 -8.58 14.73
CA ALA A 91 -12.32 -9.25 15.71
C ALA A 91 -13.54 -8.42 16.15
N ASP A 92 -13.43 -7.10 16.11
CA ASP A 92 -14.53 -6.16 16.38
C ASP A 92 -15.57 -6.08 15.23
N GLY A 93 -15.33 -6.78 14.13
CA GLY A 93 -16.17 -6.82 12.93
C GLY A 93 -15.84 -5.73 11.90
N SER A 94 -14.83 -4.89 12.15
CA SER A 94 -14.25 -4.02 11.12
C SER A 94 -13.37 -4.83 10.15
N CYS A 95 -12.92 -4.18 9.08
CA CYS A 95 -11.93 -4.74 8.19
C CYS A 95 -10.97 -3.66 7.65
N GLN A 96 -9.78 -4.09 7.23
CA GLN A 96 -8.78 -3.24 6.63
C GLN A 96 -8.44 -3.74 5.22
N LEU A 97 -8.39 -2.82 4.26
CA LEU A 97 -7.88 -3.07 2.92
C LEU A 97 -6.61 -2.26 2.70
N LEU A 98 -5.51 -2.94 2.40
CA LEU A 98 -4.22 -2.33 2.08
C LEU A 98 -4.00 -2.41 0.57
N ILE A 99 -3.75 -1.27 -0.07
CA ILE A 99 -3.55 -1.16 -1.52
C ILE A 99 -2.25 -0.39 -1.75
N GLU A 100 -1.36 -0.94 -2.57
CA GLU A 100 -0.08 -0.30 -2.89
C GLU A 100 -0.29 0.81 -3.93
N VAL A 101 0.22 2.00 -3.62
CA VAL A 101 0.23 3.20 -4.46
C VAL A 101 1.59 3.31 -5.11
N ASP A 102 1.60 3.46 -6.44
CA ASP A 102 2.80 3.81 -7.20
C ASP A 102 3.10 5.29 -7.05
N GLU A 103 4.21 5.59 -6.37
CA GLU A 103 4.67 6.96 -6.10
C GLU A 103 5.97 7.29 -6.86
N ARG A 104 6.31 6.51 -7.91
CA ARG A 104 7.56 6.70 -8.67
C ARG A 104 7.75 8.17 -9.11
N PRO A 105 8.98 8.71 -8.96
CA PRO A 105 10.22 8.02 -8.60
C PRO A 105 10.43 7.83 -7.08
N ASN A 106 9.49 8.26 -6.24
CA ASN A 106 9.57 8.06 -4.79
C ASN A 106 9.27 6.61 -4.41
N GLN A 107 9.38 6.31 -3.11
CA GLN A 107 9.02 5.01 -2.58
C GLN A 107 7.50 4.81 -2.64
N ASN A 108 7.06 3.62 -3.06
CA ASN A 108 5.65 3.24 -2.94
C ASN A 108 5.18 3.29 -1.49
N GLU A 109 3.91 3.62 -1.31
CA GLU A 109 3.21 3.66 -0.02
C GLU A 109 2.00 2.73 -0.08
N LEU A 110 1.41 2.41 1.07
CA LEU A 110 0.11 1.74 1.14
C LEU A 110 -0.96 2.78 1.47
N THR A 111 -2.06 2.74 0.72
CA THR A 111 -3.33 3.27 1.20
C THR A 111 -4.03 2.18 2.02
N GLN A 112 -4.20 2.44 3.32
CA GLN A 112 -5.06 1.65 4.19
C GLN A 112 -6.46 2.24 4.20
N LEU A 113 -7.46 1.41 3.94
CA LEU A 113 -8.87 1.72 4.15
C LEU A 113 -9.39 0.88 5.31
N THR A 114 -9.79 1.52 6.41
CA THR A 114 -10.45 0.87 7.54
C THR A 114 -11.96 1.06 7.41
N ILE A 115 -12.68 -0.04 7.26
CA ILE A 115 -14.14 -0.06 7.14
C ILE A 115 -14.70 -0.58 8.46
N SER A 116 -15.32 0.31 9.23
CA SER A 116 -15.93 -0.04 10.52
C SER A 116 -17.20 -0.87 10.32
N LYS A 117 -17.69 -1.47 11.42
CA LYS A 117 -18.92 -2.26 11.44
C LYS A 117 -20.17 -1.49 11.00
N ASP A 118 -20.22 -0.17 11.25
CA ASP A 118 -21.30 0.74 10.81
C ASP A 118 -21.06 1.31 9.40
N GLY A 119 -19.98 0.88 8.73
CA GLY A 119 -19.66 1.26 7.35
C GLY A 119 -19.01 2.63 7.20
N LYS A 120 -18.50 3.23 8.29
CA LYS A 120 -17.60 4.38 8.24
C LYS A 120 -16.28 3.93 7.63
N ILE A 121 -15.70 4.77 6.79
CA ILE A 121 -14.43 4.50 6.11
C ILE A 121 -13.42 5.54 6.59
N GLU A 122 -12.30 5.06 7.09
CA GLU A 122 -11.12 5.86 7.43
C GLU A 122 -9.97 5.48 6.50
N GLN A 123 -9.13 6.45 6.19
CA GLN A 123 -8.00 6.28 5.28
C GLN A 123 -6.71 6.71 5.96
N GLU A 124 -5.67 5.89 5.84
CA GLU A 124 -4.33 6.17 6.34
C GLU A 124 -3.28 5.81 5.28
N ARG A 125 -2.12 6.48 5.33
CA ARG A 125 -0.94 6.15 4.53
C ARG A 125 0.05 5.37 5.39
N LEU A 126 0.49 4.21 4.92
CA LEU A 126 1.47 3.38 5.60
C LEU A 126 2.70 3.18 4.71
N PRO A 127 3.86 2.83 5.28
CA PRO A 127 4.95 2.31 4.48
C PRO A 127 4.57 0.95 3.85
N VAL A 128 5.18 0.62 2.71
CA VAL A 128 5.12 -0.75 2.18
C VAL A 128 5.95 -1.67 3.07
N PHE A 129 5.38 -2.82 3.43
CA PHE A 129 6.04 -3.82 4.26
C PHE A 129 6.63 -4.93 3.37
N ASN A 130 7.91 -4.79 3.01
CA ASN A 130 8.56 -5.69 2.07
C ASN A 130 9.03 -7.02 2.69
N TRP A 131 8.98 -7.15 4.01
CA TRP A 131 9.47 -8.32 4.74
C TRP A 131 8.32 -9.11 5.37
N ASN A 132 8.58 -10.39 5.63
CA ASN A 132 7.64 -11.20 6.39
C ASN A 132 7.50 -10.65 7.82
N PRO A 133 6.31 -10.76 8.42
CA PRO A 133 6.15 -10.40 9.83
C PRO A 133 7.13 -11.16 10.72
N VAL A 134 7.71 -10.47 11.71
CA VAL A 134 8.65 -11.04 12.71
C VAL A 134 8.37 -10.42 14.07
N ASP A 135 8.68 -11.15 15.13
CA ASP A 135 8.63 -10.65 16.52
C ASP A 135 9.88 -9.78 16.80
N ILE A 136 9.70 -8.46 16.80
CA ILE A 136 10.76 -7.45 16.91
C ILE A 136 11.15 -7.20 18.36
N ASP A 137 10.20 -7.25 19.30
CA ASP A 137 10.40 -6.88 20.70
C ASP A 137 10.28 -8.06 21.70
N ASN A 138 10.01 -9.26 21.21
CA ASN A 138 9.87 -10.53 21.95
C ASN A 138 8.61 -10.58 22.83
N ASP A 139 7.49 -10.03 22.36
CA ASP A 139 6.19 -10.10 23.02
C ASP A 139 5.28 -11.23 22.49
N GLU A 140 5.83 -12.11 21.64
CA GLU A 140 5.17 -13.23 20.94
C GLU A 140 4.18 -12.82 19.83
N LYS A 141 4.21 -11.56 19.41
CA LYS A 141 3.40 -11.07 18.30
C LYS A 141 4.28 -10.79 17.08
N LEU A 142 3.61 -10.55 15.96
CA LEU A 142 4.28 -10.42 14.68
C LEU A 142 4.14 -8.99 14.18
N GLU A 143 5.27 -8.34 13.96
CA GLU A 143 5.31 -6.98 13.46
C GLU A 143 5.74 -6.92 12.00
N LEU A 144 5.12 -5.99 11.29
CA LEU A 144 5.56 -5.48 10.01
C LEU A 144 6.28 -4.16 10.24
N SER A 145 7.39 -3.93 9.53
CA SER A 145 8.07 -2.64 9.62
C SER A 145 8.48 -2.11 8.25
N GLY A 146 8.47 -0.79 8.11
CA GLY A 146 8.81 -0.11 6.87
C GLY A 146 9.11 1.36 7.08
N ILE A 147 9.64 2.01 6.05
CA ILE A 147 9.95 3.45 6.02
C ILE A 147 9.01 4.13 5.02
N LEU A 148 8.62 5.37 5.31
CA LEU A 148 7.68 6.12 4.45
C LEU A 148 8.37 6.82 3.27
N SER A 149 9.68 7.04 3.33
CA SER A 149 10.41 7.76 2.30
C SER A 149 11.71 7.06 1.97
N ASN A 150 12.13 7.11 0.70
CA ASN A 150 13.50 6.79 0.33
C ASN A 150 14.38 7.99 0.70
N GLY A 151 14.72 8.13 1.98
CA GLY A 151 15.65 9.17 2.43
C GLY A 151 17.01 9.03 1.73
N GLU A 152 17.60 10.15 1.34
CA GLU A 152 18.95 10.14 0.78
C GLU A 152 19.99 10.00 1.92
N THR A 153 20.93 9.07 1.78
CA THR A 153 22.14 9.09 2.62
C THR A 153 23.08 10.17 2.12
N ILE A 154 23.49 11.09 2.99
CA ILE A 154 24.36 12.22 2.65
C ILE A 154 25.75 11.94 3.20
N GLU A 155 26.77 12.20 2.38
CA GLU A 155 28.20 12.12 2.73
C GLU A 155 28.71 10.75 3.22
N ASN A 156 29.49 10.06 2.37
CA ASN A 156 30.21 8.80 2.64
C ASN A 156 29.39 7.65 3.26
N GLY A 157 28.09 7.81 3.45
CA GLY A 157 27.19 6.85 4.07
C GLY A 157 27.06 6.96 5.60
N ASP A 158 27.69 7.96 6.22
CA ASP A 158 27.76 8.11 7.69
C ASP A 158 26.65 9.01 8.25
N THR A 159 25.96 9.78 7.40
CA THR A 159 24.81 10.59 7.80
C THR A 159 23.60 10.38 6.88
N ALA A 160 22.42 10.59 7.44
CA ALA A 160 21.16 10.56 6.71
C ALA A 160 20.15 11.51 7.36
N PHE A 161 19.19 11.99 6.57
CA PHE A 161 18.03 12.66 7.12
C PHE A 161 17.20 11.68 7.95
N TYR A 162 16.59 12.18 9.02
CA TYR A 162 15.76 11.35 9.89
C TYR A 162 14.60 10.75 9.10
N ASN A 163 14.59 9.42 9.03
CA ASN A 163 13.61 8.64 8.32
C ASN A 163 13.14 7.48 9.21
N PRO A 164 12.01 7.65 9.93
CA PRO A 164 11.63 6.69 10.94
C PRO A 164 11.21 5.36 10.32
N THR A 165 11.67 4.26 10.91
CA THR A 165 11.07 2.95 10.66
C THR A 165 9.79 2.83 11.47
N ILE A 166 8.65 2.75 10.82
CA ILE A 166 7.34 2.59 11.47
C ILE A 166 7.06 1.10 11.63
N VAL A 167 6.61 0.71 12.82
CA VAL A 167 6.33 -0.67 13.20
C VAL A 167 4.83 -0.82 13.44
N TYR A 168 4.22 -1.80 12.79
CA TYR A 168 2.82 -2.16 12.99
C TYR A 168 2.72 -3.61 13.43
N GLU A 169 1.89 -3.86 14.43
CA GLU A 169 1.61 -5.17 15.01
C GLU A 169 0.41 -5.82 14.29
N LEU A 170 0.51 -7.10 13.97
CA LEU A 170 -0.62 -7.90 13.49
C LEU A 170 -1.40 -8.45 14.69
N THR A 171 -2.55 -7.85 14.96
CA THR A 171 -3.42 -8.25 16.08
C THR A 171 -4.72 -8.89 15.59
N ASP A 172 -5.51 -9.42 16.54
CA ASP A 172 -6.90 -9.81 16.28
C ASP A 172 -7.75 -8.63 15.77
N ASN A 173 -7.36 -7.39 16.08
CA ASN A 173 -7.99 -6.16 15.59
C ASN A 173 -7.28 -5.62 14.33
N CYS A 174 -6.71 -6.51 13.52
CA CYS A 174 -5.93 -6.19 12.32
C CYS A 174 -4.64 -5.41 12.64
N LEU A 175 -4.13 -4.66 11.65
CA LEU A 175 -2.87 -3.95 11.71
C LEU A 175 -3.04 -2.70 12.59
N THR A 176 -2.20 -2.58 13.63
CA THR A 176 -2.21 -1.45 14.56
C THR A 176 -0.81 -0.89 14.71
N LEU A 177 -0.68 0.44 14.80
CA LEU A 177 0.63 1.07 15.03
C LEU A 177 1.17 0.65 16.40
N ASP A 178 2.30 -0.06 16.41
CA ASP A 178 3.04 -0.29 17.63
C ASP A 178 3.96 0.90 17.89
N SER A 179 3.44 1.84 18.66
CA SER A 179 4.17 3.05 19.03
C SER A 179 5.40 2.73 19.88
N LEU A 180 5.36 1.70 20.73
CA LEU A 180 6.47 1.37 21.62
C LEU A 180 7.62 0.75 20.81
N ALA A 181 7.34 -0.28 20.00
CA ALA A 181 8.34 -0.87 19.13
C ALA A 181 8.88 0.15 18.12
N THR A 182 8.03 1.03 17.57
CA THR A 182 8.47 2.13 16.70
C THR A 182 9.45 3.06 17.43
N ILE A 183 9.13 3.50 18.64
CA ILE A 183 10.00 4.41 19.41
C ILE A 183 11.33 3.73 19.74
N GLU A 184 11.31 2.50 20.23
CA GLU A 184 12.52 1.79 20.63
C GLU A 184 13.42 1.44 19.43
N LYS A 185 12.83 1.02 18.31
CA LYS A 185 13.56 0.77 17.06
C LYS A 185 14.26 2.04 16.57
N ASN A 186 13.56 3.18 16.56
CA ASN A 186 14.15 4.44 16.10
C ASN A 186 15.15 5.02 17.09
N LYS A 187 14.98 4.85 18.41
CA LYS A 187 16.03 5.20 19.38
C LYS A 187 17.30 4.40 19.16
N LYS A 188 17.18 3.12 18.81
CA LYS A 188 18.33 2.26 18.51
C LYS A 188 19.07 2.71 17.25
N ILE A 189 18.35 3.07 16.19
CA ILE A 189 18.93 3.50 14.91
C ILE A 189 19.50 4.93 14.99
N TRP A 190 18.75 5.86 15.58
CA TRP A 190 19.00 7.30 15.50
C TRP A 190 19.49 7.93 16.82
N GLY A 191 19.67 7.13 17.87
CA GLY A 191 20.03 7.57 19.23
C GLY A 191 18.87 8.16 20.05
N GLN A 192 17.83 8.68 19.39
CA GLN A 192 16.58 9.13 20.00
C GLN A 192 15.40 9.07 19.02
N PHE A 193 14.18 9.25 19.51
CA PHE A 193 12.97 9.30 18.67
C PHE A 193 12.60 10.75 18.37
N TYR A 194 12.53 11.11 17.09
CA TYR A 194 12.26 12.47 16.63
C TYR A 194 10.86 12.65 16.01
N GLY A 195 9.99 11.62 16.13
CA GLY A 195 8.62 11.63 15.60
C GLY A 195 8.39 10.56 14.53
N TYR A 196 7.15 10.50 14.04
CA TYR A 196 6.69 9.47 13.09
C TYR A 196 6.86 9.86 11.61
N HIS A 197 7.44 11.02 11.33
CA HIS A 197 7.55 11.54 9.97
C HIS A 197 9.00 11.74 9.57
N TYR A 198 9.24 11.57 8.27
CA TYR A 198 10.50 11.96 7.64
C TYR A 198 10.79 13.44 7.88
N ASN A 199 12.06 13.79 8.13
CA ASN A 199 12.50 15.15 8.40
C ASN A 199 13.83 15.45 7.68
N ASP A 200 13.72 16.14 6.55
CA ASP A 200 14.83 16.59 5.70
C ASP A 200 15.63 17.77 6.28
N SER A 201 15.20 18.30 7.42
CA SER A 201 15.90 19.37 8.14
C SER A 201 16.73 18.82 9.30
N LEU A 202 16.65 17.52 9.57
CA LEU A 202 17.34 16.85 10.67
C LEU A 202 18.31 15.79 10.14
N LEU A 203 19.58 16.20 10.00
CA LEU A 203 20.68 15.33 9.58
C LEU A 203 21.31 14.65 10.79
N LEU A 204 21.39 13.32 10.79
CA LEU A 204 21.86 12.51 11.92
C LEU A 204 22.94 11.51 11.50
N PRO A 205 23.81 11.09 12.42
CA PRO A 205 24.66 9.92 12.21
C PRO A 205 23.81 8.70 11.88
N PHE A 206 24.23 7.92 10.90
CA PHE A 206 23.49 6.74 10.42
C PHE A 206 24.43 5.53 10.32
N ASP A 207 24.17 4.49 11.13
CA ASP A 207 24.90 3.23 11.05
C ASP A 207 24.15 2.24 10.14
N ARG A 208 24.67 2.01 8.93
CA ARG A 208 24.11 1.07 7.96
C ARG A 208 23.98 -0.37 8.47
N ARG A 209 24.73 -0.76 9.52
CA ARG A 209 24.73 -2.13 10.06
C ARG A 209 23.45 -2.46 10.84
N ASP A 210 22.79 -1.45 11.39
CA ASP A 210 21.61 -1.65 12.24
C ASP A 210 20.28 -1.72 11.45
N ASN A 211 20.28 -1.37 10.16
CA ASN A 211 19.09 -1.41 9.31
C ASN A 211 18.76 -2.78 8.68
N ASN A 212 19.62 -3.79 8.86
CA ASN A 212 19.46 -5.11 8.23
C ASN A 212 18.87 -6.18 9.18
N ARG A 213 18.21 -5.79 10.27
CA ARG A 213 17.56 -6.71 11.21
C ARG A 213 16.17 -6.23 11.63
#